data_AF-A0A1G2E3B4-F1
#
_entry.id   AF-A0A1G2E3B4-F1
#
_cell.length_a   1.000
_cell.length_b   1.000
_cell.length_c   1.000
_cell.angle_alpha   90.00
_cell.angle_beta   90.00
_cell.angle_gamma   90.00
#
_symmetry.space_group_name_H-M   'P 1'
#
loop_
_entity.id
_entity.type
_entity.pdbx_description
1 polymer ?
#
loop_
_entity_poly.entity_id
_entity_poly.type
_entity_poly.pdbx_seq_one_letter_code
_entity_poly.pdbx_strand_id
1 'polypeptide(L)'
;MKMLTLKQKLFVQRTAQSLNPTQSAREVYDCSSGSAKVIASINLRKPAVALALKEKLEISGFSDETIVEKLKELITANRITEYKGVAKMTNLPNYPERRKTLDMVLNLMGAYPPSRAEVKSVKAEFKGKLKELNIEQLQGLLGKKSDDE
;
A
#
# COMPACT_ATOMS: atom_id res chain seq x y z
N MET A 1 -17.03 15.29 9.01
CA MET A 1 -15.86 14.38 9.15
C MET A 1 -16.01 13.59 10.45
N LYS A 2 -15.85 12.26 10.45
CA LYS A 2 -16.01 11.45 11.68
C LYS A 2 -14.78 11.64 12.57
N MET A 3 -14.98 12.05 13.82
CA MET A 3 -13.89 12.30 14.76
C MET A 3 -13.25 10.97 15.22
N LEU A 4 -11.92 10.94 15.35
CA LEU A 4 -11.19 9.76 15.82
C LEU A 4 -11.49 9.47 17.29
N THR A 5 -11.70 8.20 17.63
CA THR A 5 -11.83 7.76 19.03
C THR A 5 -10.48 7.83 19.75
N LEU A 6 -10.49 7.80 21.10
CA LEU A 6 -9.27 7.81 21.90
C LEU A 6 -8.30 6.69 21.51
N LYS A 7 -8.80 5.45 21.35
CA LYS A 7 -7.99 4.30 20.91
C LYS A 7 -7.42 4.50 19.50
N GLN A 8 -8.17 5.12 18.58
CA GLN A 8 -7.65 5.41 17.23
C GLN A 8 -6.57 6.49 17.25
N LYS A 9 -6.70 7.53 18.07
CA LYS A 9 -5.66 8.55 18.26
C LYS A 9 -4.37 7.94 18.81
N LEU A 10 -4.49 7.09 19.84
CA LEU A 10 -3.35 6.36 20.42
C LEU A 10 -2.70 5.41 19.41
N PHE A 11 -3.51 4.71 18.62
CA PHE A 11 -3.02 3.86 17.54
C PHE A 11 -2.21 4.65 16.50
N VAL A 12 -2.72 5.80 16.05
CA VAL A 12 -2.01 6.68 15.11
C VAL A 12 -0.68 7.16 15.69
N GLN A 13 -0.67 7.61 16.95
CA GLN A 13 0.54 8.06 17.62
C GLN A 13 1.60 6.94 17.73
N ARG A 14 1.20 5.75 18.23
CA ARG A 14 2.11 4.61 18.37
C ARG A 14 2.62 4.09 17.02
N THR A 15 1.77 4.12 16.00
CA THR A 15 2.15 3.68 14.65
C THR A 15 3.17 4.63 14.04
N ALA A 16 2.98 5.95 14.17
CA ALA A 16 3.94 6.94 13.68
C ALA A 16 5.31 6.82 14.37
N GLN A 17 5.34 6.44 15.66
CA GLN A 17 6.59 6.28 16.42
C GLN A 17 7.31 4.96 16.12
N SER A 18 6.57 3.85 16.05
CA SER A 18 7.16 2.51 15.90
C SER A 18 7.35 2.09 14.44
N LEU A 19 6.66 2.75 13.50
CA LEU A 19 6.49 2.33 12.12
C LEU A 19 5.98 0.88 11.97
N ASN A 20 5.33 0.36 13.02
CA ASN A 20 4.79 -0.99 13.07
C ASN A 20 3.32 -0.97 13.50
N PRO A 21 2.38 -0.93 12.53
CA PRO A 21 0.94 -0.90 12.81
C PRO A 21 0.45 -2.13 13.58
N THR A 22 1.04 -3.31 13.34
CA THR A 22 0.60 -4.55 14.02
C THR A 22 0.99 -4.53 15.50
N GLN A 23 2.22 -4.13 15.80
CA GLN A 23 2.66 -3.93 17.18
C GLN A 23 1.83 -2.86 17.88
N SER A 24 1.59 -1.73 17.20
CA SER A 24 0.78 -0.63 17.74
C SER A 24 -0.66 -1.07 18.04
N ALA A 25 -1.26 -1.91 17.19
CA ALA A 25 -2.57 -2.47 17.46
C ALA A 25 -2.57 -3.41 18.68
N ARG A 26 -1.54 -4.25 18.83
CA ARG A 26 -1.38 -5.12 19.99
C ARG A 26 -1.30 -4.33 21.29
N GLU A 27 -0.49 -3.27 21.33
CA GLU A 27 -0.30 -2.44 22.52
C GLU A 27 -1.54 -1.61 22.87
N VAL A 28 -2.21 -1.01 21.88
CA VAL A 28 -3.33 -0.09 22.13
C VAL A 28 -4.65 -0.81 22.41
N TYR A 29 -4.86 -1.97 21.78
CA TYR A 29 -6.10 -2.73 21.90
C TYR A 29 -5.98 -3.92 22.85
N ASP A 30 -4.79 -4.17 23.40
CA ASP A 30 -4.48 -5.29 24.27
C ASP A 30 -4.99 -6.63 23.70
N CYS A 31 -4.42 -7.02 22.56
CA CYS A 31 -4.91 -8.16 21.79
C CYS A 31 -3.78 -9.11 21.35
N SER A 32 -4.15 -10.35 21.02
CA SER A 32 -3.20 -11.34 20.51
C SER A 32 -2.62 -10.93 19.16
N SER A 33 -1.49 -11.52 18.77
CA SER A 33 -0.80 -11.22 17.50
C SER A 33 -1.68 -11.42 16.27
N GLY A 34 -2.51 -12.48 16.26
CA GLY A 34 -3.45 -12.76 15.18
C GLY A 34 -4.48 -11.65 15.00
N SER A 35 -5.12 -11.25 16.10
CA SER A 35 -6.13 -10.18 16.11
C SER A 35 -5.50 -8.81 15.81
N ALA A 36 -4.28 -8.56 16.28
CA ALA A 36 -3.58 -7.29 16.08
C ALA A 36 -3.37 -6.97 14.60
N LYS A 37 -3.00 -7.97 13.78
CA LYS A 37 -2.82 -7.78 12.33
C LYS A 37 -4.13 -7.38 11.65
N VAL A 38 -5.23 -8.02 12.04
CA VAL A 38 -6.58 -7.72 11.51
C VAL A 38 -7.03 -6.33 11.93
N ILE A 39 -6.89 -5.99 13.21
CA ILE A 39 -7.25 -4.67 13.76
C ILE A 39 -6.44 -3.56 13.10
N ALA A 40 -5.13 -3.76 12.93
CA ALA A 40 -4.26 -2.82 12.22
C ALA A 40 -4.76 -2.59 10.78
N SER A 41 -5.04 -3.66 10.04
CA SER A 41 -5.57 -3.56 8.68
C SER A 41 -6.92 -2.83 8.63
N ILE A 42 -7.84 -3.14 9.55
CA ILE A 42 -9.14 -2.48 9.64
C ILE A 42 -8.98 -0.98 9.93
N ASN A 43 -8.09 -0.61 10.85
CA ASN A 43 -7.87 0.79 11.20
C ASN A 43 -7.24 1.56 10.03
N LEU A 44 -6.24 1.00 9.36
CA LEU A 44 -5.60 1.65 8.21
C LEU A 44 -6.53 1.81 7.00
N ARG A 45 -7.57 0.98 6.86
CA ARG A 45 -8.60 1.15 5.83
C ARG A 45 -9.62 2.25 6.13
N LYS A 46 -9.65 2.79 7.36
CA LYS A 46 -10.56 3.88 7.72
C LYS A 46 -9.95 5.21 7.25
N PRO A 47 -10.62 5.97 6.37
CA PRO A 47 -10.04 7.19 5.78
C PRO A 47 -9.55 8.21 6.81
N ALA A 48 -10.31 8.45 7.88
CA ALA A 48 -9.92 9.39 8.93
C ALA A 48 -8.67 8.96 9.72
N VAL A 49 -8.44 7.65 9.89
CA VAL A 49 -7.26 7.12 10.56
C VAL A 49 -6.06 7.19 9.63
N ALA A 50 -6.24 6.81 8.36
CA ALA A 50 -5.19 6.86 7.35
C ALA A 50 -4.68 8.29 7.14
N LEU A 51 -5.60 9.26 7.03
CA LEU A 51 -5.24 10.67 6.87
C LEU A 51 -4.46 11.20 8.09
N ALA A 52 -4.97 10.97 9.31
CA ALA A 52 -4.27 11.42 10.51
C ALA A 52 -2.90 10.76 10.71
N LEU A 53 -2.74 9.52 10.25
CA LEU A 53 -1.43 8.86 10.24
C LEU A 53 -0.50 9.49 9.20
N LYS A 54 -0.99 9.79 7.99
CA LYS A 54 -0.22 10.48 6.95
C LYS A 54 0.30 11.82 7.46
N GLU A 55 -0.57 12.65 8.00
CA GLU A 55 -0.19 13.96 8.58
C GLU A 55 0.89 13.82 9.66
N LYS A 56 0.78 12.83 10.55
CA LYS A 56 1.81 12.59 11.58
C LYS A 56 3.14 12.12 11.01
N LEU A 57 3.12 11.28 9.99
CA LEU A 57 4.30 10.79 9.32
C LEU A 57 5.01 11.91 8.56
N GLU A 58 4.26 12.78 7.87
CA GLU A 58 4.77 13.98 7.20
C GLU A 58 5.46 14.92 8.18
N ILE A 59 4.84 15.20 9.33
CA ILE A 59 5.45 16.01 10.41
C ILE A 59 6.77 15.38 10.91
N SER A 60 6.88 14.05 10.82
CA SER A 60 8.07 13.29 11.23
C SER A 60 9.08 13.11 10.09
N GLY A 61 8.91 13.80 8.97
CA GLY A 61 9.82 13.80 7.82
C GLY A 61 9.55 12.74 6.75
N PHE A 62 8.49 11.95 6.89
CA PHE A 62 8.07 10.95 5.89
C PHE A 62 7.04 11.52 4.92
N SER A 63 7.37 12.63 4.25
CA SER A 63 6.54 13.16 3.17
C SER A 63 6.66 12.31 1.91
N ASP A 64 5.71 12.49 0.97
CA ASP A 64 5.72 11.79 -0.31
C ASP A 64 7.05 12.07 -1.07
N GLU A 65 7.58 13.30 -0.99
CA GLU A 65 8.87 13.68 -1.59
C GLU A 65 10.04 12.93 -0.96
N THR A 66 10.14 12.91 0.38
CA THR A 66 11.21 12.19 1.09
C THR A 66 11.17 10.69 0.78
N ILE A 67 9.97 10.11 0.70
CA ILE A 67 9.80 8.70 0.36
C ILE A 67 10.32 8.42 -1.04
N VAL A 68 9.96 9.27 -2.02
CA VAL A 68 10.43 9.12 -3.41
C VAL A 68 11.95 9.24 -3.49
N GLU A 69 12.56 10.19 -2.79
CA GLU A 69 14.02 10.33 -2.74
C GLU A 69 14.69 9.07 -2.17
N LYS A 70 14.17 8.54 -1.05
CA LYS A 70 14.70 7.30 -0.46
C LYS A 70 14.51 6.07 -1.33
N LEU A 71 13.39 5.95 -2.05
CA LEU A 71 13.20 4.87 -3.02
C LEU A 71 14.19 4.96 -4.19
N LYS A 72 14.51 6.18 -4.67
CA LYS A 72 15.54 6.37 -5.71
C LYS A 72 16.92 5.95 -5.22
N GLU A 73 17.31 6.36 -4.01
CA GLU A 73 18.57 5.93 -3.39
C GLU A 73 18.66 4.39 -3.34
N LEU A 74 17.60 3.74 -2.85
CA LEU A 74 17.55 2.28 -2.67
C LEU A 74 17.57 1.49 -3.99
N ILE A 75 17.00 2.01 -5.08
CA ILE A 75 17.10 1.39 -6.42
C ILE A 75 18.56 1.32 -6.90
N THR A 76 19.40 2.23 -6.42
CA THR A 76 20.83 2.27 -6.74
C THR A 76 21.73 1.78 -5.61
N ALA A 77 21.16 1.20 -4.54
CA ALA A 77 21.92 0.80 -3.36
C ALA A 77 23.03 -0.21 -3.66
N ASN A 78 24.21 0.03 -3.13
CA ASN A 78 25.35 -0.89 -3.18
C ASN A 78 25.51 -1.60 -1.84
N ARG A 79 26.06 -2.81 -1.87
CA ARG A 79 26.29 -3.62 -0.69
C ARG A 79 27.51 -3.08 0.05
N ILE A 80 27.35 -2.83 1.34
CA ILE A 80 28.49 -2.61 2.24
C ILE A 80 28.93 -3.98 2.73
N THR A 81 30.19 -4.34 2.47
CA THR A 81 30.79 -5.59 2.94
C THR A 81 31.88 -5.26 3.93
N GLU A 82 31.67 -5.65 5.18
CA GLU A 82 32.70 -5.54 6.21
C GLU A 82 33.61 -6.77 6.14
N TYR A 83 34.92 -6.54 6.01
CA TYR A 83 35.93 -7.58 6.09
C TYR A 83 36.94 -7.18 7.18
N LYS A 84 37.05 -8.01 8.23
CA LYS A 84 37.95 -7.78 9.39
C LYS A 84 37.76 -6.42 10.10
N GLY A 85 36.52 -6.01 10.36
CA GLY A 85 36.24 -4.80 11.16
C GLY A 85 36.45 -3.47 10.43
N VAL A 86 36.73 -3.51 9.12
CA VAL A 86 36.73 -2.33 8.25
C VAL A 86 35.59 -2.46 7.27
N ALA A 87 34.59 -1.59 7.39
CA ALA A 87 33.52 -1.47 6.41
C ALA A 87 34.12 -0.98 5.08
N LYS A 88 34.26 -1.88 4.10
CA LYS A 88 34.53 -1.48 2.72
C LYS A 88 33.19 -1.42 2.00
N MET A 89 32.78 -0.22 1.60
CA MET A 89 31.77 -0.10 0.54
C MET A 89 32.36 -0.78 -0.69
N THR A 90 31.82 -1.94 -1.05
CA THR A 90 32.11 -2.53 -2.34
C THR A 90 31.15 -1.91 -3.35
N ASN A 91 31.62 -1.64 -4.55
CA ASN A 91 30.78 -1.09 -5.62
C ASN A 91 29.84 -2.18 -6.22
N LEU A 92 29.46 -3.16 -5.40
CA LEU A 92 28.64 -4.30 -5.76
C LEU A 92 27.17 -3.94 -5.55
N PRO A 93 26.30 -4.05 -6.56
CA PRO A 93 24.87 -3.82 -6.42
C PRO A 93 24.23 -4.71 -5.33
N ASN A 94 23.40 -4.12 -4.45
CA ASN A 94 22.56 -4.88 -3.54
C ASN A 94 21.28 -5.35 -4.23
N TYR A 95 21.38 -6.34 -5.13
CA TYR A 95 20.24 -6.81 -5.95
C TYR A 95 18.97 -7.16 -5.16
N PRO A 96 19.03 -7.83 -3.98
CA PRO A 96 17.82 -8.11 -3.21
C PRO A 96 17.06 -6.85 -2.76
N GLU A 97 17.78 -5.83 -2.30
CA GLU A 97 17.18 -4.57 -1.84
C GLU A 97 16.67 -3.75 -3.02
N ARG A 98 17.45 -3.65 -4.09
CA ARG A 98 17.05 -2.98 -5.33
C ARG A 98 15.77 -3.59 -5.91
N ARG A 99 15.69 -4.93 -5.97
CA ARG A 99 14.51 -5.65 -6.47
C ARG A 99 13.27 -5.37 -5.63
N LYS A 100 13.36 -5.48 -4.30
CA LYS A 100 12.24 -5.18 -3.39
C LYS A 100 11.77 -3.74 -3.56
N THR A 101 12.71 -2.81 -3.71
CA THR A 101 12.42 -1.40 -3.92
C THR A 101 11.71 -1.16 -5.24
N LEU A 102 12.17 -1.80 -6.32
CA LEU A 102 11.53 -1.74 -7.63
C LEU A 102 10.09 -2.30 -7.57
N ASP A 103 9.87 -3.44 -6.91
CA ASP A 103 8.54 -4.00 -6.71
C ASP A 103 7.61 -3.00 -5.97
N MET A 104 8.11 -2.30 -4.95
CA MET A 104 7.35 -1.26 -4.24
C MET A 104 6.99 -0.09 -5.15
N VAL A 105 7.94 0.41 -5.93
CA VAL A 105 7.70 1.53 -6.87
C VAL A 105 6.68 1.16 -7.95
N LEU A 106 6.79 -0.03 -8.55
CA LEU A 106 5.83 -0.49 -9.56
C LEU A 106 4.41 -0.61 -9.00
N ASN A 107 4.27 -1.07 -7.75
CA ASN A 107 2.98 -1.10 -7.06
C ASN A 107 2.42 0.32 -6.84
N LEU A 108 3.25 1.28 -6.40
CA LEU A 108 2.82 2.67 -6.19
C LEU A 108 2.40 3.36 -7.50
N MET A 109 3.08 3.06 -8.60
CA MET A 109 2.76 3.60 -9.93
C MET A 109 1.55 2.94 -10.59
N GLY A 110 0.97 1.90 -9.98
CA GLY A 110 -0.12 1.12 -10.58
C GLY A 110 0.31 0.30 -11.81
N ALA A 111 1.62 0.11 -12.00
CA ALA A 111 2.19 -0.70 -13.10
C ALA A 111 2.30 -2.19 -12.74
N TYR A 112 2.00 -2.56 -11.48
CA TYR A 112 1.96 -3.94 -11.04
C TYR A 112 0.62 -4.59 -11.42
N PRO A 113 0.59 -5.89 -11.80
CA PRO A 113 -0.65 -6.58 -12.10
C PRO A 113 -1.63 -6.49 -10.92
N PRO A 114 -2.93 -6.23 -11.17
CA PRO A 114 -3.92 -6.18 -10.10
C PRO A 114 -4.00 -7.51 -9.37
N SER A 115 -4.22 -7.46 -8.07
CA SER A 115 -4.37 -8.63 -7.24
C SER A 115 -5.60 -9.45 -7.65
N ARG A 116 -5.58 -10.76 -7.36
CA ARG A 116 -6.76 -11.63 -7.61
C ARG A 116 -8.03 -11.13 -6.94
N ALA A 117 -7.92 -10.42 -5.80
CA ALA A 117 -9.06 -9.85 -5.11
C ALA A 117 -9.66 -8.68 -5.87
N GLU A 118 -8.83 -7.79 -6.41
CA GLU A 118 -9.26 -6.66 -7.25
C GLU A 118 -9.88 -7.14 -8.56
N VAL A 119 -9.28 -8.15 -9.21
CA VAL A 119 -9.87 -8.74 -10.42
C VAL A 119 -11.26 -9.34 -10.12
N LYS A 120 -11.45 -9.96 -8.95
CA LYS A 120 -12.76 -10.49 -8.54
C LYS A 120 -13.78 -9.39 -8.27
N SER A 121 -13.39 -8.29 -7.62
CA SER A 121 -14.32 -7.18 -7.35
C SER A 121 -14.74 -6.49 -8.64
N VAL A 122 -13.81 -6.24 -9.56
CA VAL A 122 -14.13 -5.66 -10.88
C VAL A 122 -15.06 -6.57 -11.68
N LYS A 123 -14.84 -7.90 -11.67
CA LYS A 123 -15.75 -8.86 -12.30
C LYS A 123 -17.14 -8.86 -11.67
N ALA A 124 -17.24 -8.73 -10.35
CA ALA A 124 -18.51 -8.67 -9.64
C ALA A 124 -19.28 -7.37 -9.96
N GLU A 125 -18.60 -6.24 -9.97
CA GLU A 125 -19.17 -4.94 -10.33
C GLU A 125 -19.67 -4.94 -11.78
N PHE A 126 -18.85 -5.44 -12.72
CA PHE A 126 -19.23 -5.56 -14.12
C PHE A 126 -20.47 -6.47 -14.30
N LYS A 127 -20.52 -7.61 -13.59
CA LYS A 127 -21.68 -8.51 -13.60
C LYS A 127 -22.93 -7.87 -12.98
N GLY A 128 -22.77 -7.02 -11.97
CA GLY A 128 -23.85 -6.21 -11.39
C GLY A 128 -24.42 -5.25 -12.43
N LYS A 129 -23.55 -4.44 -13.04
CA LYS A 129 -23.91 -3.49 -14.10
C LYS A 129 -24.59 -4.17 -15.30
N LEU A 130 -24.11 -5.35 -15.71
CA LEU A 130 -24.75 -6.15 -16.77
C LEU A 130 -26.17 -6.60 -16.44
N LYS A 131 -26.50 -6.82 -15.17
CA LYS A 131 -27.86 -7.20 -14.75
C LYS A 131 -28.81 -6.01 -14.67
N GLU A 132 -28.28 -4.80 -14.51
CA GLU A 132 -29.05 -3.56 -14.44
C GLU A 132 -29.38 -2.98 -15.83
N LEU A 133 -28.63 -3.39 -16.85
CA LEU A 133 -28.87 -3.00 -18.24
C LEU A 133 -30.03 -3.81 -18.84
N ASN A 134 -30.92 -3.13 -19.57
CA ASN A 134 -31.96 -3.80 -20.34
C ASN A 134 -31.38 -4.46 -21.61
N ILE A 135 -32.15 -5.35 -22.24
CA ILE A 135 -31.70 -6.13 -23.42
C ILE A 135 -31.29 -5.21 -24.59
N GLU A 136 -31.97 -4.09 -24.80
CA GLU A 136 -31.65 -3.11 -25.86
C GLU A 136 -30.30 -2.41 -25.63
N GLN A 137 -30.00 -2.03 -24.39
CA GLN A 137 -28.73 -1.41 -24.00
C GLN A 137 -27.56 -2.41 -24.09
N LEU A 138 -27.81 -3.68 -23.76
CA LEU A 138 -26.83 -4.75 -23.93
C LEU A 138 -26.54 -5.02 -25.41
N GLN A 139 -27.56 -5.03 -26.27
CA GLN A 139 -27.42 -5.18 -27.72
C GLN A 139 -26.66 -3.99 -28.34
N GLY A 140 -26.89 -2.75 -27.89
CA GLY A 140 -26.12 -1.58 -28.34
C GLY A 140 -24.63 -1.62 -27.98
N LEU A 141 -24.26 -2.25 -26.85
CA LEU A 141 -22.87 -2.44 -26.44
C LEU A 141 -22.17 -3.59 -27.19
N LEU A 142 -22.92 -4.64 -27.56
CA LEU A 142 -22.42 -5.80 -28.31
C LEU A 142 -22.44 -5.59 -29.83
N GLY A 143 -23.25 -4.65 -30.33
CA GLY A 143 -23.53 -4.42 -31.75
C GLY A 143 -22.53 -3.55 -32.52
N LYS A 144 -21.43 -3.08 -31.92
CA LYS A 144 -20.32 -2.48 -32.68
C LYS A 144 -19.27 -3.53 -33.05
N LYS A 145 -19.68 -4.54 -33.81
CA LYS A 145 -18.77 -5.32 -34.65
C LYS A 145 -19.06 -4.93 -36.10
N SER A 146 -18.22 -4.04 -36.61
CA SER A 146 -17.75 -4.00 -38.01
C SER A 146 -18.68 -4.61 -39.05
N ASP A 147 -19.63 -3.81 -39.53
CA ASP A 147 -20.02 -3.86 -40.94
C ASP A 147 -19.13 -2.84 -41.66
N ASP A 148 -17.87 -3.22 -41.88
CA ASP A 148 -16.98 -2.57 -42.85
C ASP A 148 -16.32 -3.73 -43.63
N GLU A 149 -17.08 -4.25 -44.61
CA GLU A 149 -16.55 -4.87 -45.83
C GLU A 149 -16.66 -3.86 -46.98
#